data_AF-A0A933PF20-F1
#
_entry.id   AF-A0A933PF20-F1
#
_cell.length_a   1.000
_cell.length_b   1.000
_cell.length_c   1.000
_cell.angle_alpha   90.00
_cell.angle_beta   90.00
_cell.angle_gamma   90.00
#
_symmetry.space_group_name_H-M   'P 1'
#
loop_
_entity.id
_entity.type
_entity.pdbx_description
1 polymer ?
#
loop_
_entity_poly.entity_id
_entity_poly.type
_entity_poly.pdbx_seq_one_letter_code
_entity_poly.pdbx_strand_id
1 'polypeptide(L)' 'MTTDSTGRVQPQEHLTIPEVCAELKISRSTFYYWRQTGKAPRCVVLPNREVRITRTDLNVWLTAHTEVA' A
#
# COMPACT_ATOMS: atom_id res chain seq x y z
N MET A 1 -24.85 16.56 -2.50
CA MET A 1 -25.01 15.10 -2.37
C MET A 1 -23.96 14.63 -1.39
N THR A 2 -24.43 14.32 -0.17
CA THR A 2 -23.82 13.62 0.97
C THR A 2 -22.35 13.88 1.32
N THR A 3 -22.17 14.67 2.39
CA THR A 3 -21.00 14.68 3.28
C THR A 3 -20.87 13.37 4.04
N ASP A 4 -19.66 12.86 4.21
CA ASP A 4 -19.26 12.22 5.47
C ASP A 4 -17.74 12.29 5.67
N SER A 5 -17.35 13.14 6.61
CA SER A 5 -16.06 13.09 7.28
C SER A 5 -16.25 12.28 8.56
N THR A 6 -16.02 10.97 8.53
CA THR A 6 -15.92 10.16 9.76
C THR A 6 -14.47 9.82 10.03
N GLY A 7 -13.87 10.53 10.98
CA GLY A 7 -12.60 10.14 11.60
C GLY A 7 -12.75 8.78 12.28
N ARG A 8 -12.29 7.72 11.62
CA ARG A 8 -12.03 6.44 12.28
C ARG A 8 -10.63 6.49 12.88
N VAL A 9 -10.52 6.13 14.15
CA VAL A 9 -9.24 5.73 14.74
C VAL A 9 -8.78 4.50 13.95
N GLN A 10 -7.85 4.70 13.02
CA GLN A 10 -7.39 3.64 12.12
C GLN A 10 -6.52 2.66 12.92
N PRO A 11 -6.99 1.43 13.19
CA PRO A 11 -6.18 0.44 13.89
C PRO A 11 -5.01 0.09 12.97
N GLN A 12 -3.78 0.41 13.38
CA GLN A 12 -2.51 0.23 12.63
C GLN A 12 -2.69 -0.46 11.28
N GLU A 13 -3.02 0.32 10.25
CA GLU A 13 -3.69 -0.20 9.07
C GLU A 13 -2.76 -1.04 8.19
N HIS A 14 -3.13 -2.31 8.07
CA HIS A 14 -2.56 -3.25 7.12
C HIS A 14 -3.37 -3.20 5.82
N LEU A 15 -2.82 -2.55 4.81
CA LEU A 15 -3.39 -2.43 3.48
C LEU A 15 -3.23 -3.74 2.70
N THR A 16 -4.27 -4.11 1.97
CA THR A 16 -4.26 -5.15 0.96
C THR A 16 -3.69 -4.63 -0.37
N ILE A 17 -3.33 -5.55 -1.27
CA ILE A 17 -2.87 -5.19 -2.62
C ILE A 17 -3.89 -4.29 -3.34
N PRO A 18 -5.21 -4.59 -3.37
CA PRO A 18 -6.20 -3.71 -3.99
C PRO A 18 -6.25 -2.30 -3.39
N GLU A 19 -6.13 -2.17 -2.07
CA GLU A 19 -6.13 -0.85 -1.39
C GLU A 19 -4.90 -0.03 -1.78
N VAL A 20 -3.70 -0.64 -1.75
CA VAL A 20 -2.48 0.05 -2.22
C VAL A 20 -2.59 0.46 -3.69
N CYS A 21 -3.15 -0.40 -4.54
CA CYS A 21 -3.35 -0.09 -5.95
C CYS A 21 -4.33 1.09 -6.14
N ALA A 22 -5.41 1.13 -5.35
CA ALA A 22 -6.38 2.22 -5.38
C ALA A 22 -5.76 3.54 -4.93
N GLU A 23 -4.95 3.52 -3.87
CA GLU A 23 -4.27 4.71 -3.36
C GLU A 23 -3.24 5.28 -4.33
N LEU A 24 -2.37 4.41 -4.87
CA LEU A 24 -1.33 4.82 -5.82
C LEU A 24 -1.89 5.04 -7.24
N LYS A 25 -3.18 4.74 -7.47
CA LYS A 25 -3.85 4.79 -8.77
C LYS A 25 -3.12 3.98 -9.85
N ILE A 26 -2.66 2.78 -9.48
CA ILE A 26 -1.99 1.84 -10.38
C ILE A 26 -2.79 0.56 -10.55
N SER A 27 -2.47 -0.20 -11.59
CA SER A 27 -3.03 -1.54 -11.77
C SER A 27 -2.39 -2.56 -10.82
N ARG A 28 -3.14 -3.62 -10.48
CA ARG A 28 -2.59 -4.77 -9.74
C ARG A 28 -1.40 -5.40 -10.47
N SER A 29 -1.44 -5.44 -11.81
CA SER A 29 -0.35 -5.96 -12.63
C SER A 29 0.93 -5.14 -12.46
N THR A 30 0.83 -3.81 -12.41
CA THR A 30 1.95 -2.90 -12.12
C THR A 30 2.55 -3.22 -10.75
N PHE A 31 1.70 -3.37 -9.73
CA PHE A 31 2.17 -3.72 -8.39
C PHE A 31 2.87 -5.09 -8.36
N TYR A 32 2.31 -6.11 -9.02
CA TYR A 32 2.95 -7.42 -9.11
C TYR A 32 4.28 -7.39 -9.87
N TYR A 33 4.38 -6.58 -10.92
CA TYR A 33 5.64 -6.35 -11.63
C TYR A 33 6.70 -5.73 -10.70
N TRP A 34 6.34 -4.73 -9.90
CA TRP A 34 7.25 -4.19 -8.87
C TRP A 34 7.67 -5.26 -7.87
N ARG A 35 6.76 -6.15 -7.48
CA ARG A 35 7.07 -7.23 -6.55
C ARG A 35 8.06 -8.23 -7.12
N GLN A 36 7.91 -8.58 -8.40
CA GLN A 36 8.83 -9.48 -9.11
C GLN A 36 10.20 -8.85 -9.32
N THR A 37 10.24 -7.53 -9.54
CA THR A 37 11.48 -6.77 -9.76
C THR A 37 12.13 -6.29 -8.47
N GLY A 38 11.58 -6.60 -7.30
CA GLY A 38 12.10 -6.17 -5.99
C GLY A 38 11.92 -4.68 -5.68
N LYS A 39 11.03 -3.99 -6.42
CA LYS A 39 10.72 -2.56 -6.28
C LYS A 39 9.46 -2.29 -5.46
N ALA A 40 8.74 -3.31 -4.99
CA ALA A 40 7.55 -3.13 -4.18
C ALA A 40 7.88 -2.78 -2.71
N PRO A 41 6.97 -2.13 -1.97
CA PRO A 41 7.11 -1.94 -0.52
C PRO A 41 7.18 -3.28 0.21
N ARG A 42 7.66 -3.25 1.46
CA ARG A 42 7.69 -4.43 2.32
C ARG A 42 6.29 -5.01 2.48
N CYS A 43 6.18 -6.28 2.12
CA CYS A 43 4.94 -7.05 2.14
C CYS A 43 5.03 -8.09 3.26
N VAL A 44 4.03 -8.13 4.13
CA VAL A 44 3.81 -9.20 5.10
C VAL A 44 2.94 -10.27 4.43
N VAL A 45 3.46 -11.49 4.32
CA VAL A 45 2.68 -12.64 3.83
C VAL A 45 2.09 -13.36 5.04
N LEU A 46 0.77 -13.44 5.08
CA LEU A 46 0.04 -14.14 6.13
C LEU A 46 -0.01 -15.65 5.86
N PRO A 47 -0.26 -16.48 6.89
CA PRO A 47 -0.38 -17.95 6.73
C PRO A 47 -1.45 -18.37 5.71
N ASN A 48 -2.48 -17.54 5.50
CA ASN A 48 -3.54 -17.74 4.51
C ASN A 48 -3.16 -17.32 3.08
N ARG A 49 -1.87 -17.03 2.83
CA ARG A 49 -1.32 -16.52 1.55
C ARG A 49 -1.81 -15.13 1.14
N GLU A 50 -2.54 -14.43 2.01
CA GLU A 50 -2.83 -13.02 1.78
C GLU A 50 -1.60 -12.15 2.02
N VAL A 51 -1.59 -11.00 1.35
CA VAL A 51 -0.51 -10.02 1.47
C VAL A 51 -1.05 -8.77 2.12
N ARG A 52 -0.35 -8.34 3.16
CA ARG A 52 -0.60 -7.11 3.90
C ARG A 52 0.60 -6.19 3.82
N ILE A 53 0.37 -4.90 3.71
CA ILE A 53 1.40 -3.86 3.66
C ILE A 53 1.05 -2.87 4.77
N THR A 54 1.96 -2.63 5.70
CA THR A 54 1.67 -1.63 6.75
C THR A 54 1.69 -0.24 6.13
N ARG A 55 0.84 0.67 6.63
CA ARG A 55 0.86 2.08 6.19
C ARG A 55 2.26 2.69 6.31
N THR A 56 2.99 2.35 7.37
CA THR A 56 4.36 2.81 7.61
C THR A 56 5.32 2.30 6.53
N ASP A 57 5.28 1.01 6.18
CA ASP A 57 6.15 0.46 5.12
C ASP A 57 5.86 1.10 3.76
N LEU A 58 4.57 1.37 3.45
CA LEU A 58 4.20 2.08 2.23
C LEU A 58 4.74 3.51 2.22
N ASN A 59 4.61 4.25 3.32
CA ASN A 59 5.15 5.61 3.43
C ASN A 59 6.67 5.65 3.32
N VAL A 60 7.38 4.75 4.01
CA VAL A 60 8.85 4.64 3.91
C VAL A 60 9.28 4.37 2.47
N TRP A 61 8.55 3.49 1.78
CA TRP A 61 8.81 3.21 0.36
C TRP A 61 8.56 4.45 -0.52
N LEU A 62 7.47 5.19 -0.31
CA LEU A 62 7.17 6.43 -1.02
C LEU A 62 8.27 7.47 -0.79
N THR A 63 8.71 7.67 0.46
CA THR A 63 9.81 8.60 0.79
C THR A 63 11.11 8.20 0.09
N ALA A 64 11.44 6.91 0.03
CA ALA A 64 12.64 6.43 -0.64
C ALA A 64 12.61 6.61 -2.18
N HIS A 65 11.41 6.70 -2.79
CA HIS A 65 11.23 6.93 -4.23
C HIS A 65 10.83 8.36 -4.57
N THR A 66 10.73 9.25 -3.58
CA THR A 66 10.52 10.67 -3.81
C THR A 66 11.86 11.28 -4.19
N GLU A 67 11.96 11.79 -5.43
CA GLU A 67 13.12 12.59 -5.81
C GLU A 67 13.07 13.92 -5.04
N VAL A 68 14.13 14.20 -4.27
CA VAL A 68 14.33 15.50 -3.63
C VAL A 68 14.97 16.40 -4.68
N ALA A 69 14.20 17.35 -5.20
CA ALA A 69 14.69 18.39 -6.12
C ALA A 69 15.54 19.43 -5.38
#